data_AF-A0A7J4LRT6-F1
#
_entry.id   AF-A0A7J4LRT6-F1
#
_cell.length_a   1.000
_cell.length_b   1.000
_cell.length_c   1.000
_cell.angle_alpha   90.00
_cell.angle_beta   90.00
_cell.angle_gamma   90.00
#
_symmetry.space_group_name_H-M   'P 1'
#
loop_
_entity.id
_entity.type
_entity.pdbx_description
1 polymer ?
#
loop_
_entity_poly.entity_id
_entity_poly.type
_entity_poly.pdbx_seq_one_letter_code
_entity_poly.pdbx_strand_id
1 'polypeptide(L)' 'MDESYLLIQDVAINVCPGFDNSVIKQCSACGDLIPEKRGTILESCFYCQVCRGTAYYTVSRNDAGSGPSPAD' A
#
# COMPACT_ATOMS: atom_id res chain seq x y z
N MET A 1 -25.24 45.50 -3.83
CA MET A 1 -25.11 44.15 -3.24
C MET A 1 -24.52 43.30 -4.33
N ASP A 2 -23.26 42.92 -4.19
CA ASP A 2 -22.53 42.15 -5.22
C ASP A 2 -22.92 40.68 -5.11
N GLU A 3 -23.62 40.19 -6.11
CA GLU A 3 -24.04 38.80 -6.21
C GLU A 3 -22.79 37.91 -6.36
N SER A 4 -22.58 37.03 -5.39
CA SER A 4 -21.47 36.08 -5.40
C SER A 4 -21.87 34.86 -6.23
N TYR A 5 -21.35 34.74 -7.44
CA TYR A 5 -21.56 33.58 -8.28
C TYR A 5 -20.53 32.49 -7.96
N LEU A 6 -21.01 31.29 -7.61
CA LEU A 6 -20.17 30.10 -7.51
C LEU A 6 -19.94 29.55 -8.92
N LEU A 7 -18.69 29.56 -9.38
CA LEU A 7 -18.29 28.86 -10.60
C LEU A 7 -18.23 27.35 -10.31
N ILE A 8 -19.23 26.62 -10.80
CA ILE A 8 -19.18 25.16 -10.81
C ILE A 8 -18.27 24.76 -11.97
N GLN A 9 -17.11 24.22 -11.64
CA GLN A 9 -16.14 23.74 -12.61
C GLN A 9 -16.44 22.26 -12.90
N ASP A 10 -16.69 21.92 -14.16
CA ASP A 10 -16.81 20.52 -14.59
C ASP A 10 -15.44 19.87 -14.51
N VAL A 11 -15.19 19.14 -13.41
CA VAL A 11 -13.95 18.38 -13.23
C VAL A 11 -14.15 17.01 -13.85
N ALA A 12 -13.50 16.75 -14.99
CA ALA A 12 -13.41 15.41 -15.53
C ALA A 12 -12.61 14.53 -14.56
N ILE A 13 -13.29 13.59 -13.90
CA ILE A 13 -12.63 12.57 -13.09
C ILE A 13 -11.90 11.65 -14.07
N ASN A 14 -10.60 11.84 -14.22
CA ASN A 14 -9.73 10.88 -14.89
C ASN A 14 -9.70 9.62 -14.03
N VAL A 15 -10.63 8.70 -14.29
CA VAL A 15 -10.65 7.38 -13.67
C VAL A 15 -9.42 6.65 -14.19
N CYS A 16 -8.35 6.59 -13.38
CA CYS A 16 -7.17 5.83 -13.72
C CYS A 16 -7.59 4.40 -14.07
N PRO A 17 -7.34 3.91 -15.30
CA PRO A 17 -7.76 2.57 -15.74
C PRO A 17 -7.01 1.43 -15.03
N GLY A 18 -6.16 1.76 -14.05
CA GLY A 18 -5.43 0.81 -13.20
C GLY A 18 -6.02 0.64 -11.81
N PHE A 19 -7.24 1.13 -11.53
CA PHE A 19 -7.89 0.81 -10.25
C PHE A 19 -8.06 -0.71 -10.17
N ASP A 20 -7.42 -1.31 -9.17
CA ASP A 20 -7.28 -2.75 -9.07
C ASP A 20 -8.66 -3.36 -8.76
N ASN A 21 -9.35 -3.87 -9.79
CA ASN A 21 -10.65 -4.54 -9.67
C ASN A 21 -10.56 -5.93 -9.02
N SER A 22 -9.51 -6.20 -8.26
CA SER A 22 -9.39 -7.45 -7.53
C SER A 22 -10.41 -7.49 -6.39
N VAL A 23 -10.87 -8.71 -6.09
CA VAL A 23 -11.82 -8.94 -5.00
C VAL A 23 -11.21 -8.43 -3.70
N ILE A 24 -11.95 -7.61 -2.97
CA ILE A 24 -11.54 -7.13 -1.65
C ILE A 24 -11.82 -8.24 -0.64
N LYS A 25 -10.80 -8.63 0.12
CA LYS A 25 -10.89 -9.64 1.18
C LYS A 25 -10.46 -9.04 2.52
N GLN A 26 -11.06 -9.55 3.59
CA GLN A 26 -10.74 -9.12 4.94
C GLN A 26 -9.56 -9.91 5.49
N CYS A 27 -8.57 -9.22 6.04
CA CYS A 27 -7.44 -9.86 6.70
C CYS A 27 -7.88 -10.53 8.01
N SER A 28 -7.53 -11.80 8.20
CA SER A 28 -7.83 -12.57 9.41
C SER A 28 -7.10 -12.10 10.67
N ALA A 29 -6.03 -11.31 10.55
CA ALA A 29 -5.24 -10.82 11.69
C ALA A 29 -5.65 -9.41 12.16
N CYS A 30 -5.66 -8.42 11.25
CA CYS A 30 -5.98 -7.02 11.59
C CYS A 30 -7.42 -6.61 11.28
N GLY A 31 -8.15 -7.40 10.49
CA GLY A 31 -9.52 -7.06 10.06
C GLY A 31 -9.61 -6.06 8.90
N ASP A 32 -8.47 -5.59 8.36
CA ASP A 32 -8.46 -4.64 7.24
C ASP A 32 -8.99 -5.25 5.94
N LEU A 33 -9.67 -4.43 5.15
CA LEU A 33 -10.11 -4.76 3.80
C LEU A 33 -9.01 -4.44 2.79
N ILE A 34 -8.48 -5.48 2.14
CA ILE A 34 -7.39 -5.33 1.17
C ILE A 34 -7.71 -6.06 -0.14
N PRO A 35 -7.20 -5.57 -1.28
CA PRO A 35 -7.33 -6.28 -2.55
C PRO A 35 -6.63 -7.64 -2.47
N GLU A 36 -7.25 -8.68 -3.01
CA GLU A 36 -6.73 -10.07 -2.98
C GLU A 36 -5.30 -10.17 -3.51
N LYS A 37 -4.96 -9.41 -4.57
CA LYS A 37 -3.60 -9.36 -5.14
C LYS A 37 -2.53 -8.85 -4.17
N ARG A 38 -2.94 -8.12 -3.13
CA ARG A 38 -2.07 -7.55 -2.09
C ARG A 38 -2.09 -8.33 -0.78
N GLY A 39 -2.69 -9.52 -0.76
CA GLY A 39 -2.69 -10.43 0.38
C GLY A 39 -2.10 -11.80 0.06
N THR A 40 -2.07 -12.66 1.07
CA THR A 40 -1.56 -14.03 0.96
C THR A 40 -2.51 -14.98 1.68
N ILE A 41 -2.69 -16.19 1.13
CA ILE A 41 -3.47 -17.24 1.77
C ILE A 41 -2.50 -18.20 2.47
N LEU A 42 -2.71 -18.40 3.77
CA LEU A 42 -1.96 -19.34 4.60
C LEU A 42 -2.95 -20.14 5.45
N GLU A 43 -2.84 -21.46 5.46
CA GLU A 43 -3.71 -22.33 6.26
C GLU A 43 -5.21 -22.04 6.07
N SER A 44 -5.62 -21.76 4.82
CA SER A 44 -7.00 -21.39 4.44
C SER A 44 -7.47 -20.01 4.92
N CYS A 45 -6.63 -19.24 5.60
CA CYS A 45 -6.92 -17.87 6.07
C CYS A 45 -6.21 -16.84 5.18
N PHE A 46 -6.81 -15.65 5.04
CA PHE A 46 -6.29 -14.58 4.19
C PHE A 46 -5.65 -13.48 5.03
N TYR A 47 -4.41 -13.11 4.69
CA TYR A 47 -3.60 -12.19 5.47
C TYR A 47 -3.09 -11.01 4.64
N CYS A 48 -2.99 -9.85 5.30
CA CYS A 48 -2.30 -8.69 4.78
C CYS A 48 -0.79 -8.95 4.73
N GLN A 49 -0.10 -8.39 3.73
CA GLN A 49 1.36 -8.59 3.59
C GLN A 49 2.11 -8.11 4.84
N VAL A 50 1.67 -7.03 5.49
CA VAL A 50 2.23 -6.55 6.77
C VAL A 50 2.05 -7.56 7.90
N CYS A 51 0.84 -8.09 8.06
CA CYS A 51 0.47 -9.06 9.09
C CYS A 51 1.31 -10.34 8.97
N ARG A 52 1.69 -10.67 7.73
CA ARG A 52 2.52 -11.82 7.41
C ARG A 52 4.02 -11.52 7.47
N GLY A 53 4.43 -10.29 7.80
CA GLY A 53 5.83 -9.89 7.90
C GLY A 53 6.56 -9.74 6.55
N THR A 54 5.83 -9.83 5.44
CA THR A 54 6.33 -9.41 4.12
C THR A 54 6.12 -7.91 4.02
N ALA A 55 7.13 -7.13 4.42
CA ALA A 55 7.08 -5.68 4.29
C ALA A 55 6.74 -5.29 2.84
N TYR A 56 5.79 -4.36 2.66
CA TYR A 56 5.42 -3.82 1.34
C TYR A 56 6.60 -3.18 0.60
N TYR A 57 7.66 -2.85 1.34
CA TYR A 57 8.93 -2.35 0.84
C TYR A 57 10.06 -3.15 1.47
N THR A 58 10.99 -3.62 0.65
CA THR A 58 12.29 -4.07 1.13
C THR A 58 13.10 -2.80 1.38
N VAL A 59 13.47 -2.52 2.63
CA VAL A 59 14.49 -1.50 2.88
C VAL A 59 15.79 -2.08 2.33
N SER A 60 16.23 -1.61 1.16
CA SER A 60 17.58 -1.88 0.67
C SER A 60 18.53 -1.30 1.71
N ARG A 61 19.08 -2.17 2.58
CA ARG A 61 20.26 -1.80 3.35
C ARG A 61 21.36 -1.61 2.31
N ASN A 62 21.61 -0.37 1.93
CA ASN A 62 22.92 -0.03 1.42
C ASN A 62 23.87 -0.28 2.58
N ASP A 63 24.62 -1.39 2.52
CA ASP A 63 25.83 -1.59 3.29
C ASP A 63 26.83 -0.49 2.89
N ALA A 64 26.64 0.71 3.45
CA ALA A 64 27.62 1.78 3.45
C ALA A 64 28.33 1.72 4.80
N GLY A 65 29.36 0.88 4.89
CA GLY A 65 30.19 0.83 6.08
C GLY A 65 31.05 -0.40 6.27
N SER A 66 31.79 -0.84 5.23
CA SER A 66 33.03 -1.57 5.44
C SER A 66 34.04 -0.63 6.10
N GLY A 67 33.93 -0.43 7.41
CA GLY A 67 35.02 0.15 8.21
C GLY A 67 36.13 -0.91 8.33
N PRO A 68 37.41 -0.55 8.15
CA PRO A 68 38.49 -1.49 8.40
C PRO A 68 38.46 -1.94 9.86
N SER A 69 38.55 -3.25 10.09
CA SER A 69 38.80 -3.83 11.40
C SER A 69 40.02 -3.16 12.05
N PRO A 70 39.97 -2.76 13.33
CA PRO A 70 41.20 -2.49 14.05
C PRO A 70 41.94 -3.83 14.20
N ALA A 71 43.12 -3.93 13.59
CA ALA A 71 44.12 -4.89 14.03
C ALA A 71 44.68 -4.41 15.38
N ASP A 72 44.96 -5.38 16.26
CA ASP A 72 45.47 -5.26 17.63
C ASP A 72 46.44 -4.09 17.91
#